data_AF-A0A232LNM6-F1
#
_entry.id   AF-A0A232LNM6-F1
#
_cell.length_a   1.000
_cell.length_b   1.000
_cell.length_c   1.000
_cell.angle_alpha   90.00
_cell.angle_beta   90.00
_cell.angle_gamma   90.00
#
_symmetry.space_group_name_H-M   'P 1'
#
loop_
_entity.id
_entity.type
_entity.pdbx_description
1 polymer ?
#
loop_
_entity_poly.entity_id
_entity_poly.type
_entity_poly.pdbx_seq_one_letter_code
_entity_poly.pdbx_strand_id
1 'polypeptide(L)'
;MVSPQLDRSSTGLKVHLKRAEETVLSNSVPTLIKTVEDLYYVLYARLVIEMSNVQLCSSFDLDIRCTSGMDRFFLPEPKHLYAIFCSCKDILDSPQVCKELDKEIIRQHQERFIRKAIRKSTSTNASSNASDSTGYRRYIMQLTSDPNSPFCQKWRGLNPVFQMAPGEILAVLSEKYLSVTPRERRISNALKHFPFLDWESVDSEIWERKAIEAHRQATLAMLEGKSVGDKRREDYNRPLIEYVRERKCVCYGFCACAKRCTHNAERLCPCAERTMSIFLSLDPEELPFGSRCTILAEIIFDGFSKVPREDANTEIAEEVQFALDIFEREIKDHRRAVRRVRFWYQDRRPSVKGEPIRGLTNGDDAILASEDFIGVNDGVGEWATRPQGHPALWSRLILHFWALEVERRVECSPEPDVVQFLQRAYEETIQATNNWLGTTTSATALLHYISYEGGPRPLLYVTNLGDSRILVIRPSQKRVLFKTTEQWHWFDCPMQLGSNSVDQPRLDAVLSKVELEENDIVVAVSDGVTDNLWEQELLTIVLESIEKWEVSEGDKTHEERTGGASGGMIFAARRLLNAALNVARDPSAESPYMERAIDEGLPIEGGKMDDVSIVLALCKTRNT
;
A
#
# COMPACT_ATOMS: atom_id res chain seq x y z
N MET A 1 -14.47 -9.10 -35.30
CA MET A 1 -13.25 -9.93 -35.19
C MET A 1 -11.96 -9.16 -35.60
N VAL A 2 -11.73 -7.91 -35.12
CA VAL A 2 -10.57 -7.08 -35.60
C VAL A 2 -9.71 -6.44 -34.50
N SER A 3 -10.23 -6.16 -33.30
CA SER A 3 -9.57 -5.24 -32.34
C SER A 3 -8.33 -5.77 -31.58
N PRO A 4 -8.25 -7.01 -31.03
CA PRO A 4 -7.15 -7.38 -30.14
C PRO A 4 -5.77 -7.57 -30.82
N GLN A 5 -5.77 -7.76 -32.15
CA GLN A 5 -4.58 -8.17 -32.92
C GLN A 5 -3.78 -6.98 -33.48
N LEU A 6 -4.37 -5.78 -33.57
CA LEU A 6 -3.67 -4.59 -34.05
C LEU A 6 -2.67 -4.03 -33.02
N ASP A 7 -2.77 -4.40 -31.75
CA ASP A 7 -1.90 -3.89 -30.67
C ASP A 7 -0.67 -4.76 -30.33
N ARG A 8 -0.41 -5.87 -31.05
CA ARG A 8 0.75 -6.76 -30.78
C ARG A 8 2.10 -6.29 -31.38
N SER A 9 2.25 -5.03 -31.80
CA SER A 9 3.52 -4.50 -32.32
C SER A 9 4.38 -3.86 -31.24
N SER A 10 5.70 -3.79 -31.48
CA SER A 10 6.72 -3.14 -30.63
C SER A 10 6.45 -1.66 -30.27
N THR A 11 5.46 -1.02 -30.89
CA THR A 11 5.07 0.39 -30.68
C THR A 11 3.57 0.55 -30.34
N GLY A 12 2.87 -0.55 -30.03
CA GLY A 12 1.45 -0.54 -29.70
C GLY A 12 1.18 -0.25 -28.21
N LEU A 13 -0.02 0.20 -27.87
CA LEU A 13 -0.41 0.58 -26.50
C LEU A 13 -0.12 -0.55 -25.49
N LYS A 14 -0.36 -1.81 -25.86
CA LYS A 14 -0.09 -2.98 -24.99
C LYS A 14 1.38 -3.17 -24.63
N VAL A 15 2.31 -2.77 -25.51
CA VAL A 15 3.75 -2.85 -25.21
C VAL A 15 4.14 -1.78 -24.22
N HIS A 16 3.62 -0.56 -24.38
CA HIS A 16 3.83 0.52 -23.41
C HIS A 16 3.19 0.22 -22.05
N LEU A 17 2.00 -0.39 -22.04
CA LEU A 17 1.36 -0.88 -20.80
C LEU A 17 2.22 -1.95 -20.11
N LYS A 18 2.67 -2.97 -20.84
CA LYS A 18 3.54 -4.01 -20.27
C LYS A 18 4.84 -3.43 -19.71
N ARG A 19 5.45 -2.47 -20.43
CA ARG A 19 6.64 -1.76 -19.96
C ARG A 19 6.37 -0.95 -18.70
N ALA A 20 5.20 -0.31 -18.59
CA ALA A 20 4.78 0.41 -17.39
C ALA A 20 4.57 -0.56 -16.20
N GLU A 21 3.92 -1.69 -16.43
CA GLU A 21 3.76 -2.77 -15.43
C GLU A 21 5.11 -3.29 -14.94
N GLU A 22 6.09 -3.48 -15.83
CA GLU A 22 7.45 -3.92 -15.47
C GLU A 22 8.24 -2.81 -14.73
N THR A 23 8.07 -1.55 -15.14
CA THR A 23 8.80 -0.41 -14.57
C THR A 23 8.19 0.06 -13.25
N VAL A 24 6.96 -0.31 -12.91
CA VAL A 24 6.26 0.15 -11.69
C VAL A 24 7.03 -0.16 -10.40
N LEU A 25 7.93 -1.13 -10.40
CA LEU A 25 8.79 -1.52 -9.26
C LEU A 25 10.19 -0.87 -9.28
N SER A 26 10.49 -0.10 -10.32
CA SER A 26 11.76 0.62 -10.45
C SER A 26 11.90 1.68 -9.36
N ASN A 27 13.12 1.79 -8.81
CA ASN A 27 13.50 2.89 -7.90
C ASN A 27 14.08 4.09 -8.66
N SER A 28 14.27 3.98 -9.98
CA SER A 28 14.76 5.07 -10.81
C SER A 28 13.62 5.99 -11.20
N VAL A 29 13.56 7.17 -10.56
CA VAL A 29 12.62 8.24 -10.89
C VAL A 29 12.72 8.62 -12.38
N PRO A 30 13.91 8.80 -12.98
CA PRO A 30 14.02 9.10 -14.42
C PRO A 30 13.40 8.02 -15.32
N THR A 31 13.55 6.74 -14.95
CA THR A 31 12.99 5.62 -15.73
C THR A 31 11.46 5.59 -15.62
N LEU A 32 10.92 5.85 -14.43
CA LEU A 32 9.47 5.96 -14.22
C LEU A 32 8.88 7.11 -15.02
N ILE A 33 9.47 8.31 -14.92
CA ILE A 33 9.02 9.50 -15.66
C ILE A 33 8.98 9.20 -17.15
N LYS A 34 10.09 8.71 -17.72
CA LYS A 34 10.17 8.39 -19.16
C LYS A 34 9.13 7.36 -19.59
N THR A 35 8.93 6.29 -18.81
CA THR A 35 7.96 5.26 -19.14
C THR A 35 6.52 5.78 -19.07
N VAL A 36 6.19 6.64 -18.11
CA VAL A 36 4.86 7.26 -17.97
C VAL A 36 4.62 8.26 -19.10
N GLU A 37 5.62 9.08 -19.45
CA GLU A 37 5.55 10.04 -20.56
C GLU A 37 5.33 9.33 -21.91
N ASP A 38 6.13 8.29 -22.19
CA ASP A 38 5.96 7.44 -23.38
C ASP A 38 4.54 6.84 -23.45
N LEU A 39 4.01 6.38 -22.31
CA LEU A 39 2.66 5.79 -22.23
C LEU A 39 1.57 6.85 -22.42
N TYR A 40 1.73 8.04 -21.86
CA TYR A 40 0.78 9.15 -21.94
C TYR A 40 0.48 9.52 -23.39
N TYR A 41 1.51 9.78 -24.20
CA TYR A 41 1.32 10.19 -25.60
C TYR A 41 0.68 9.08 -26.45
N VAL A 42 1.05 7.82 -26.23
CA VAL A 42 0.46 6.68 -26.93
C VAL A 42 -1.01 6.50 -26.54
N LEU A 43 -1.33 6.62 -25.25
CA LEU A 43 -2.70 6.53 -24.74
C LEU A 43 -3.55 7.68 -25.29
N TYR A 44 -3.05 8.91 -25.25
CA TYR A 44 -3.74 10.09 -25.78
C TYR A 44 -4.07 9.93 -27.27
N ALA A 45 -3.05 9.59 -28.07
CA ALA A 45 -3.22 9.32 -29.50
C ALA A 45 -4.28 8.25 -29.77
N ARG A 46 -4.27 7.16 -28.98
CA ARG A 46 -5.21 6.04 -29.11
C ARG A 46 -6.62 6.44 -28.69
N LEU A 47 -6.77 7.17 -27.58
CA LEU A 47 -8.06 7.61 -27.04
C LEU A 47 -8.78 8.51 -28.05
N VAL A 48 -8.08 9.48 -28.64
CA VAL A 48 -8.65 10.39 -29.66
C VAL A 48 -9.16 9.61 -30.89
N ILE A 49 -8.42 8.58 -31.33
CA ILE A 49 -8.87 7.68 -32.40
C ILE A 49 -10.11 6.90 -31.96
N GLU A 50 -10.13 6.33 -30.76
CA GLU A 50 -11.26 5.51 -30.31
C GLU A 50 -12.52 6.32 -30.03
N MET A 51 -12.39 7.53 -29.47
CA MET A 51 -13.50 8.48 -29.32
C MET A 51 -14.19 8.74 -30.66
N SER A 52 -13.40 8.98 -31.70
CA SER A 52 -13.94 9.23 -33.04
C SER A 52 -14.64 8.01 -33.64
N ASN A 53 -14.09 6.81 -33.44
CA ASN A 53 -14.73 5.55 -33.86
C ASN A 53 -16.05 5.29 -33.12
N VAL A 54 -16.08 5.53 -31.81
CA VAL A 54 -17.29 5.39 -31.00
C VAL A 54 -18.35 6.41 -31.43
N GLN A 55 -17.95 7.65 -31.70
CA GLN A 55 -18.88 8.67 -32.17
C GLN A 55 -19.48 8.33 -33.55
N LEU A 56 -18.66 7.82 -34.48
CA LEU A 56 -19.14 7.28 -35.77
C LEU A 56 -20.19 6.19 -35.54
N CYS A 57 -19.92 5.25 -34.65
CA CYS A 57 -20.89 4.21 -34.30
C CYS A 57 -22.17 4.78 -33.67
N SER A 58 -22.06 5.78 -32.79
CA SER A 58 -23.19 6.40 -32.12
C SER A 58 -24.11 7.21 -33.04
N SER A 59 -23.59 7.64 -34.20
CA SER A 59 -24.35 8.39 -35.21
C SER A 59 -25.27 7.50 -36.06
N PHE A 60 -25.10 6.17 -35.97
CA PHE A 60 -25.91 5.21 -36.68
C PHE A 60 -26.96 4.60 -35.75
N ASP A 61 -28.20 5.08 -35.84
CA ASP A 61 -29.32 4.51 -35.09
C ASP A 61 -29.78 3.19 -35.75
N LEU A 62 -29.45 2.07 -35.09
CA LEU A 62 -29.88 0.73 -35.49
C LEU A 62 -31.09 0.33 -34.64
N ASP A 63 -32.27 0.29 -35.25
CA ASP A 63 -33.55 -0.03 -34.59
C ASP A 63 -33.71 -1.55 -34.33
N ILE A 64 -32.64 -2.23 -33.89
CA ILE A 64 -32.65 -3.66 -33.52
C ILE A 64 -32.49 -3.75 -32.02
N ARG A 65 -33.63 -3.87 -31.31
CA ARG A 65 -33.65 -4.27 -29.90
C ARG A 65 -32.99 -5.65 -29.81
N CYS A 66 -31.75 -5.72 -29.33
CA CYS A 66 -31.11 -6.99 -29.03
C CYS A 66 -31.99 -7.78 -28.05
N THR A 67 -32.50 -8.90 -28.54
CA THR A 67 -33.28 -9.89 -27.82
C THR A 67 -32.53 -10.34 -26.56
N SER A 68 -33.24 -10.23 -25.44
CA SER A 68 -32.84 -10.64 -24.10
C SER A 68 -32.34 -12.08 -24.05
N GLY A 69 -31.11 -12.26 -23.56
CA GLY A 69 -30.62 -13.51 -23.00
C GLY A 69 -29.99 -13.20 -21.66
N MET A 70 -30.47 -13.85 -20.61
CA MET A 70 -29.96 -13.71 -19.24
C MET A 70 -28.45 -13.97 -19.17
N ASP A 71 -27.78 -13.23 -18.29
CA ASP A 71 -26.36 -13.31 -17.92
C ASP A 71 -25.32 -13.25 -19.04
N ARG A 72 -24.79 -12.06 -19.33
CA ARG A 72 -23.44 -11.85 -19.89
C ARG A 72 -22.98 -10.38 -19.66
N PHE A 73 -21.69 -10.16 -19.45
CA PHE A 73 -21.01 -8.85 -19.38
C PHE A 73 -21.45 -7.86 -20.48
N PHE A 74 -21.84 -6.62 -20.18
CA PHE A 74 -22.21 -5.63 -21.21
C PHE A 74 -21.23 -4.46 -21.23
N LEU A 75 -20.65 -4.18 -22.40
CA LEU A 75 -19.99 -2.89 -22.62
C LEU A 75 -21.06 -1.80 -22.69
N PRO A 76 -20.77 -0.57 -22.21
CA PRO A 76 -21.62 0.59 -22.42
C PRO A 76 -22.07 0.76 -23.87
N GLU A 77 -23.30 1.21 -24.08
CA GLU A 77 -23.79 1.61 -25.40
C GLU A 77 -22.89 2.72 -25.99
N PRO A 78 -22.77 2.85 -27.33
CA PRO A 78 -21.81 3.77 -27.94
C PRO A 78 -21.93 5.23 -27.46
N LYS A 79 -23.15 5.73 -27.24
CA LYS A 79 -23.38 7.09 -26.73
C LYS A 79 -22.81 7.26 -25.31
N HIS A 80 -23.05 6.29 -24.42
CA HIS A 80 -22.51 6.28 -23.06
C HIS A 80 -20.99 6.07 -23.03
N LEU A 81 -20.48 5.17 -23.88
CA LEU A 81 -19.04 4.93 -24.03
C LEU A 81 -18.28 6.18 -24.49
N TYR A 82 -18.90 6.99 -25.35
CA TYR A 82 -18.34 8.26 -25.77
C TYR A 82 -18.20 9.23 -24.59
N ALA A 83 -19.21 9.33 -23.73
CA ALA A 83 -19.16 10.18 -22.53
C ALA A 83 -18.07 9.74 -21.53
N ILE A 84 -17.89 8.43 -21.35
CA ILE A 84 -16.78 7.87 -20.55
C ILE A 84 -15.43 8.28 -21.13
N PHE A 85 -15.24 8.17 -22.45
CA PHE A 85 -13.99 8.58 -23.07
C PHE A 85 -13.76 10.09 -23.02
N CYS A 86 -14.80 10.92 -23.09
CA CYS A 86 -14.68 12.36 -22.83
C CYS A 86 -14.15 12.62 -21.42
N SER A 87 -14.73 11.98 -20.41
CA SER A 87 -14.29 12.14 -19.01
C SER A 87 -12.82 11.69 -18.83
N CYS A 88 -12.41 10.58 -19.45
CA CYS A 88 -11.01 10.18 -19.45
C CYS A 88 -10.10 11.18 -20.17
N LYS A 89 -10.57 11.78 -21.28
CA LYS A 89 -9.81 12.79 -22.03
C LYS A 89 -9.64 14.07 -21.22
N ASP A 90 -10.67 14.52 -20.53
CA ASP A 90 -10.64 15.73 -19.69
C ASP A 90 -9.57 15.60 -18.58
N ILE A 91 -9.41 14.40 -18.02
CA ILE A 91 -8.33 14.10 -17.07
C ILE A 91 -6.96 14.19 -17.73
N LEU A 92 -6.78 13.64 -18.94
CA LEU A 92 -5.51 13.72 -19.66
C LEU A 92 -5.15 15.14 -20.11
N ASP A 93 -6.15 15.97 -20.39
CA ASP A 93 -5.99 17.38 -20.74
C ASP A 93 -5.75 18.27 -19.50
N SER A 94 -5.92 17.74 -18.29
CA SER A 94 -5.71 18.50 -17.06
C SER A 94 -4.27 19.04 -16.99
N PRO A 95 -4.07 20.32 -16.63
CA PRO A 95 -2.74 20.89 -16.48
C PRO A 95 -1.94 20.26 -15.33
N GLN A 96 -2.61 19.54 -14.42
CA GLN A 96 -1.96 18.73 -13.38
C GLN A 96 -1.32 17.46 -13.95
N VAL A 97 -1.82 16.96 -15.08
CA VAL A 97 -1.32 15.74 -15.74
C VAL A 97 -0.31 16.10 -16.84
N CYS A 98 -0.64 17.03 -17.72
CA CYS A 98 0.26 17.49 -18.78
C CYS A 98 0.14 19.00 -18.97
N LYS A 99 1.22 19.73 -18.67
CA LYS A 99 1.27 21.19 -18.81
C LYS A 99 1.45 21.64 -20.27
N GLU A 100 2.31 20.94 -21.01
CA GLU A 100 2.64 21.26 -22.40
C GLU A 100 2.50 20.03 -23.28
N LEU A 101 1.52 20.06 -24.18
CA LEU A 101 1.16 18.93 -25.04
C LEU A 101 1.93 18.98 -26.36
N ASP A 102 2.80 18.01 -26.61
CA ASP A 102 3.47 17.85 -27.90
C ASP A 102 2.52 17.20 -28.95
N LYS A 103 1.98 18.06 -29.82
CA LYS A 103 1.06 17.66 -30.90
C LYS A 103 1.74 16.84 -32.00
N GLU A 104 3.05 17.00 -32.19
CA GLU A 104 3.79 16.32 -33.24
C GLU A 104 4.04 14.86 -32.87
N ILE A 105 4.39 14.58 -31.61
CA ILE A 105 4.50 13.21 -31.09
C ILE A 105 3.16 12.47 -31.22
N ILE A 106 2.05 13.12 -30.86
CA ILE A 106 0.70 12.55 -31.01
C ILE A 106 0.41 12.19 -32.47
N ARG A 107 0.68 13.12 -33.40
CA ARG A 107 0.49 12.91 -34.84
C ARG A 107 1.27 11.69 -35.33
N GLN A 108 2.53 11.54 -34.91
CA GLN A 108 3.37 10.40 -35.30
C GLN A 108 2.81 9.05 -34.83
N HIS A 109 2.31 8.98 -33.59
CA HIS A 109 1.68 7.76 -33.05
C HIS A 109 0.37 7.43 -33.78
N GLN A 110 -0.44 8.45 -34.04
CA GLN A 110 -1.68 8.32 -34.79
C GLN A 110 -1.47 7.81 -36.22
N GLU A 111 -0.53 8.40 -36.97
CA GLU A 111 -0.19 7.95 -38.33
C GLU A 111 0.28 6.50 -38.36
N ARG A 112 1.15 6.13 -37.42
CA ARG A 112 1.67 4.76 -37.32
C ARG A 112 0.55 3.75 -37.11
N PHE A 113 -0.44 4.09 -36.28
CA PHE A 113 -1.61 3.25 -36.04
C PHE A 113 -2.45 3.05 -37.32
N ILE A 114 -2.77 4.13 -38.04
CA ILE A 114 -3.56 4.05 -39.28
C ILE A 114 -2.82 3.26 -40.36
N ARG A 115 -1.54 3.57 -40.61
CA ARG A 115 -0.77 2.88 -41.66
C ARG A 115 -0.79 1.37 -41.44
N LYS A 116 -0.79 0.93 -40.18
CA LYS A 116 -0.95 -0.47 -39.81
C LYS A 116 -2.35 -1.00 -40.07
N ALA A 117 -3.39 -0.23 -39.72
CA ALA A 117 -4.78 -0.59 -40.02
C ALA A 117 -5.00 -0.76 -41.53
N ILE A 118 -4.51 0.19 -42.35
CA ILE A 118 -4.55 0.14 -43.82
C ILE A 118 -3.85 -1.13 -44.32
N ARG A 119 -2.58 -1.34 -43.94
CA ARG A 119 -1.81 -2.54 -44.36
C ARG A 119 -2.54 -3.83 -44.01
N LYS A 120 -3.14 -3.91 -42.82
CA LYS A 120 -3.90 -5.10 -42.41
C LYS A 120 -5.12 -5.29 -43.31
N SER A 121 -5.91 -4.24 -43.53
CA SER A 121 -7.09 -4.27 -44.41
C SER A 121 -6.75 -4.60 -45.87
N THR A 122 -5.57 -4.20 -46.37
CA THR A 122 -5.09 -4.57 -47.72
C THR A 122 -4.58 -6.02 -47.77
N SER A 123 -4.00 -6.54 -46.69
CA SER A 123 -3.46 -7.92 -46.61
C SER A 123 -4.53 -8.99 -46.45
N THR A 124 -5.61 -8.70 -45.71
CA THR A 124 -6.84 -9.47 -45.79
C THR A 124 -7.59 -8.99 -47.01
N ASN A 125 -7.32 -9.55 -48.19
CA ASN A 125 -8.13 -9.36 -49.39
C ASN A 125 -9.60 -9.24 -49.00
N ALA A 126 -10.22 -8.13 -49.41
CA ALA A 126 -11.61 -7.85 -49.18
C ALA A 126 -12.47 -9.11 -49.38
N SER A 127 -12.86 -9.74 -48.28
CA SER A 127 -14.17 -10.35 -48.18
C SER A 127 -15.20 -9.23 -48.06
N SER A 128 -15.21 -8.37 -49.07
CA SER A 128 -16.40 -7.76 -49.64
C SER A 128 -17.30 -8.93 -50.05
N ASN A 129 -18.01 -9.43 -49.05
CA ASN A 129 -19.24 -10.24 -49.10
C ASN A 129 -19.70 -10.66 -47.70
N ALA A 130 -19.13 -10.12 -46.61
CA ALA A 130 -20.00 -9.86 -45.45
C ALA A 130 -20.96 -8.76 -45.90
N SER A 131 -22.17 -9.14 -46.31
CA SER A 131 -23.21 -8.20 -46.70
C SER A 131 -23.27 -7.09 -45.67
N ASP A 132 -23.22 -5.84 -46.12
CA ASP A 132 -23.59 -4.68 -45.30
C ASP A 132 -25.11 -4.74 -45.06
N SER A 133 -25.56 -5.83 -44.44
CA SER A 133 -26.98 -6.16 -44.22
C SER A 133 -27.64 -5.15 -43.31
N THR A 134 -26.85 -4.43 -42.51
CA THR A 134 -27.27 -3.31 -41.68
C THR A 134 -27.22 -1.96 -42.40
N GLY A 135 -26.49 -1.82 -43.51
CA GLY A 135 -26.28 -0.54 -44.21
C GLY A 135 -25.27 0.41 -43.53
N TYR A 136 -24.57 -0.07 -42.50
CA TYR A 136 -23.65 0.71 -41.69
C TYR A 136 -22.44 1.22 -42.47
N ARG A 137 -21.77 0.35 -43.22
CA ARG A 137 -20.54 0.76 -43.93
C ARG A 137 -20.86 1.81 -44.99
N ARG A 138 -21.98 1.66 -45.70
CA ARG A 138 -22.47 2.68 -46.65
C ARG A 138 -22.76 4.01 -45.96
N TYR A 139 -23.45 3.98 -44.82
CA TYR A 139 -23.74 5.19 -44.04
C TYR A 139 -22.46 5.94 -43.62
N ILE A 140 -21.47 5.23 -43.07
CA ILE A 140 -20.21 5.85 -42.64
C ILE A 140 -19.43 6.43 -43.82
N MET A 141 -19.38 5.74 -44.97
CA MET A 141 -18.74 6.27 -46.18
C MET A 141 -19.43 7.56 -46.67
N GLN A 142 -20.76 7.63 -46.63
CA GLN A 142 -21.50 8.84 -46.99
C GLN A 142 -21.21 10.00 -46.01
N LEU A 143 -21.24 9.71 -44.70
CA LEU A 143 -21.00 10.69 -43.65
C LEU A 143 -19.58 11.28 -43.69
N THR A 144 -18.59 10.44 -43.99
CA THR A 144 -17.17 10.83 -44.07
C THR A 144 -16.80 11.49 -45.40
N SER A 145 -17.54 11.22 -46.47
CA SER A 145 -17.35 11.88 -47.78
C SER A 145 -17.94 13.29 -47.82
N ASP A 146 -18.94 13.61 -47.01
CA ASP A 146 -19.51 14.95 -46.89
C ASP A 146 -18.64 15.85 -45.98
N PRO A 147 -17.99 16.90 -46.53
CA PRO A 147 -17.15 17.78 -45.75
C PRO A 147 -17.89 18.63 -44.71
N ASN A 148 -19.22 18.80 -44.87
CA ASN A 148 -20.08 19.60 -44.02
C ASN A 148 -20.83 18.78 -42.97
N SER A 149 -20.62 17.47 -42.91
CA SER A 149 -21.27 16.66 -41.89
C SER A 149 -20.84 17.09 -40.48
N PRO A 150 -21.73 17.04 -39.47
CA PRO A 150 -21.40 17.41 -38.09
C PRO A 150 -20.21 16.63 -37.53
N PHE A 151 -20.05 15.38 -37.98
CA PHE A 151 -18.91 14.54 -37.65
C PHE A 151 -17.60 15.10 -38.25
N CYS A 152 -17.58 15.34 -39.56
CA CYS A 152 -16.40 15.87 -40.26
C CYS A 152 -16.00 17.24 -39.72
N GLN A 153 -16.96 18.14 -39.44
CA GLN A 153 -16.68 19.46 -38.87
C GLN A 153 -16.03 19.36 -37.48
N LYS A 154 -16.48 18.42 -36.65
CA LYS A 154 -15.95 18.23 -35.29
C LYS A 154 -14.53 17.65 -35.30
N TRP A 155 -14.27 16.63 -36.12
CA TRP A 155 -13.00 15.89 -36.07
C TRP A 155 -11.92 16.41 -37.03
N ARG A 156 -12.28 17.25 -38.00
CA ARG A 156 -11.32 17.91 -38.90
C ARG A 156 -10.43 18.87 -38.09
N GLY A 157 -9.13 18.59 -38.06
CA GLY A 157 -8.12 19.40 -37.35
C GLY A 157 -7.86 18.96 -35.89
N LEU A 158 -8.79 18.27 -35.23
CA LEU A 158 -8.56 17.66 -33.90
C LEU A 158 -7.88 16.31 -33.99
N ASN A 159 -8.05 15.61 -35.12
CA ASN A 159 -7.43 14.33 -35.35
C ASN A 159 -6.92 14.24 -36.80
N PRO A 160 -5.60 14.46 -37.03
CA PRO A 160 -4.96 14.36 -38.34
C PRO A 160 -5.25 13.05 -39.10
N VAL A 161 -5.59 11.98 -38.37
CA VAL A 161 -5.99 10.66 -38.90
C VAL A 161 -7.13 10.76 -39.92
N PHE A 162 -8.09 11.65 -39.70
CA PHE A 162 -9.26 11.80 -40.57
C PHE A 162 -8.95 12.46 -41.90
N GLN A 163 -7.81 13.13 -42.02
CA GLN A 163 -7.32 13.64 -43.29
C GLN A 163 -6.59 12.55 -44.10
N MET A 164 -6.22 11.43 -43.47
CA MET A 164 -5.31 10.43 -44.04
C MET A 164 -5.92 9.04 -44.28
N ALA A 165 -7.02 8.68 -43.59
CA ALA A 165 -7.64 7.36 -43.67
C ALA A 165 -8.86 7.36 -44.62
N PRO A 166 -8.95 6.42 -45.59
CA PRO A 166 -10.16 6.23 -46.40
C PRO A 166 -11.40 5.89 -45.55
N GLY A 167 -12.59 6.28 -46.02
CA GLY A 167 -13.86 6.04 -45.33
C GLY A 167 -14.14 4.56 -45.04
N GLU A 168 -13.66 3.66 -45.89
CA GLU A 168 -13.74 2.21 -45.70
C GLU A 168 -12.96 1.75 -44.47
N ILE A 169 -11.79 2.34 -44.23
CA ILE A 169 -10.94 2.02 -43.07
C ILE A 169 -11.59 2.53 -41.79
N LEU A 170 -12.17 3.73 -41.84
CA LEU A 170 -12.91 4.30 -40.70
C LEU A 170 -14.12 3.42 -40.35
N ALA A 171 -14.89 2.98 -41.35
CA ALA A 171 -16.02 2.07 -41.15
C ALA A 171 -15.59 0.74 -40.51
N VAL A 172 -14.49 0.13 -40.98
CA VAL A 172 -13.97 -1.12 -40.39
C VAL A 172 -13.48 -0.92 -38.96
N LEU A 173 -12.87 0.23 -38.64
CA LEU A 173 -12.39 0.54 -37.30
C LEU A 173 -13.52 0.81 -36.30
N SER A 174 -14.62 1.44 -36.76
CA SER A 174 -15.79 1.78 -35.93
C SER A 174 -16.77 0.62 -35.76
N GLU A 175 -16.87 -0.31 -36.72
CA GLU A 175 -17.79 -1.46 -36.72
C GLU A 175 -17.65 -2.38 -35.49
N LYS A 176 -16.48 -2.39 -34.83
CA LYS A 176 -16.29 -3.14 -33.58
C LYS A 176 -17.19 -2.68 -32.43
N TYR A 177 -17.73 -1.47 -32.50
CA TYR A 177 -18.66 -0.93 -31.52
C TYR A 177 -20.13 -1.20 -31.86
N LEU A 178 -20.44 -1.75 -33.05
CA LEU A 178 -21.78 -2.22 -33.40
C LEU A 178 -22.13 -3.54 -32.71
N SER A 179 -21.13 -4.43 -32.60
CA SER A 179 -21.28 -5.74 -31.98
C SER A 179 -21.03 -5.65 -30.48
N VAL A 180 -21.85 -4.85 -29.78
CA VAL A 180 -21.95 -4.85 -28.30
C VAL A 180 -22.65 -6.14 -27.81
N THR A 181 -22.39 -7.27 -28.47
CA THR A 181 -22.57 -8.58 -27.85
C THR A 181 -21.26 -8.92 -27.14
N PRO A 182 -21.28 -9.21 -25.84
CA PRO A 182 -20.10 -9.69 -25.13
C PRO A 182 -19.43 -10.81 -25.91
N ARG A 183 -18.12 -10.69 -26.15
CA ARG A 183 -17.32 -11.89 -26.26
C ARG A 183 -17.57 -12.70 -24.99
N GLU A 184 -17.98 -13.96 -25.11
CA GLU A 184 -17.83 -14.94 -24.04
C GLU A 184 -16.34 -15.09 -23.73
N ARG A 185 -15.80 -14.12 -22.99
CA ARG A 185 -14.65 -14.35 -22.15
C ARG A 185 -15.25 -14.60 -20.79
N ARG A 186 -15.24 -15.89 -20.43
CA ARG A 186 -15.32 -16.31 -19.03
C ARG A 186 -14.40 -15.34 -18.27
N ILE A 187 -14.98 -14.53 -17.39
CA ILE A 187 -14.26 -14.03 -16.21
C ILE A 187 -13.41 -15.24 -15.79
N SER A 188 -12.08 -15.10 -15.71
CA SER A 188 -11.27 -16.21 -15.27
C SER A 188 -11.90 -16.73 -13.98
N ASN A 189 -12.41 -17.96 -14.05
CA ASN A 189 -13.28 -18.61 -13.07
C ASN A 189 -12.57 -18.88 -11.72
N ALA A 190 -11.60 -18.06 -11.33
CA ALA A 190 -10.82 -18.23 -10.11
C ALA A 190 -11.67 -17.90 -8.86
N LEU A 191 -12.54 -16.88 -8.91
CA LEU A 191 -13.33 -16.43 -7.77
C LEU A 191 -14.81 -16.85 -7.89
N LYS A 192 -15.09 -18.15 -7.97
CA LYS A 192 -16.48 -18.64 -8.04
C LYS A 192 -17.19 -18.74 -6.69
N HIS A 193 -16.45 -18.70 -5.59
CA HIS A 193 -17.02 -18.78 -4.26
C HIS A 193 -16.82 -17.44 -3.54
N PHE A 194 -17.84 -16.60 -3.59
CA PHE A 194 -17.87 -15.39 -2.77
C PHE A 194 -18.20 -15.78 -1.33
N PRO A 195 -17.47 -15.25 -0.32
CA PRO A 195 -17.74 -15.52 1.09
C PRO A 195 -18.95 -14.70 1.57
N PHE A 196 -20.08 -14.83 0.87
CA PHE A 196 -21.33 -14.23 1.33
C PHE A 196 -21.85 -14.99 2.54
N LEU A 197 -22.39 -14.25 3.49
CA LEU A 197 -23.07 -14.83 4.64
C LEU A 197 -24.30 -15.60 4.14
N ASP A 198 -24.36 -16.87 4.52
CA ASP A 198 -25.56 -17.68 4.34
C ASP A 198 -26.54 -17.36 5.47
N TRP A 199 -27.64 -16.73 5.10
CA TRP A 199 -28.64 -16.24 6.03
C TRP A 199 -29.43 -17.35 6.72
N GLU A 200 -29.44 -18.56 6.16
CA GLU A 200 -30.10 -19.71 6.78
C GLU A 200 -29.29 -20.28 7.95
N SER A 201 -28.01 -19.89 8.07
CA SER A 201 -27.09 -20.37 9.11
C SER A 201 -26.94 -19.42 10.32
N VAL A 202 -27.58 -18.24 10.29
CA VAL A 202 -27.43 -17.18 11.31
C VAL A 202 -28.61 -17.19 12.28
N ASP A 203 -28.34 -17.00 13.57
CA ASP A 203 -29.36 -16.89 14.62
C ASP A 203 -30.41 -15.80 14.30
N SER A 204 -31.69 -16.14 14.48
CA SER A 204 -32.85 -15.28 14.27
C SER A 204 -32.79 -13.97 15.07
N GLU A 205 -32.23 -13.97 16.29
CA GLU A 205 -32.15 -12.75 17.12
C GLU A 205 -31.05 -11.79 16.63
N ILE A 206 -29.98 -12.33 16.04
CA ILE A 206 -28.91 -11.54 15.42
C ILE A 206 -29.42 -10.93 14.11
N TRP A 207 -30.22 -11.68 13.36
CA TRP A 207 -30.84 -11.22 12.12
C TRP A 207 -31.78 -10.03 12.35
N GLU A 208 -32.66 -10.11 13.35
CA GLU A 208 -33.62 -9.04 13.66
C GLU A 208 -32.89 -7.73 14.04
N ARG A 209 -31.85 -7.83 14.87
CA ARG A 209 -31.00 -6.68 15.22
C ARG A 209 -30.33 -6.05 14.00
N LYS A 210 -29.79 -6.85 13.08
CA LYS A 210 -29.16 -6.36 11.85
C LYS A 210 -30.16 -5.74 10.87
N ALA A 211 -31.38 -6.27 10.80
CA ALA A 211 -32.46 -5.71 10.00
C ALA A 211 -32.90 -4.34 10.53
N ILE A 212 -33.07 -4.21 11.85
CA ILE A 212 -33.38 -2.92 12.51
C ILE A 212 -32.30 -1.90 12.22
N GLU A 213 -31.03 -2.28 12.35
CA GLU A 213 -29.91 -1.37 12.09
C GLU A 213 -29.87 -0.91 10.62
N ALA A 214 -30.10 -1.83 9.67
CA ALA A 214 -30.16 -1.47 8.26
C ALA A 214 -31.26 -0.44 7.97
N HIS A 215 -32.43 -0.55 8.62
CA HIS A 215 -33.51 0.44 8.49
C HIS A 215 -33.18 1.79 9.12
N ARG A 216 -32.50 1.80 10.27
CA ARG A 216 -32.02 3.03 10.90
C ARG A 216 -31.04 3.77 9.99
N GLN A 217 -30.06 3.07 9.45
CA GLN A 217 -29.09 3.64 8.51
C GLN A 217 -29.76 4.19 7.24
N ALA A 218 -30.72 3.46 6.67
CA ALA A 218 -31.47 3.92 5.51
C ALA A 218 -32.32 5.15 5.80
N THR A 219 -32.98 5.19 6.97
CA THR A 219 -33.78 6.34 7.40
C THR A 219 -32.91 7.57 7.61
N LEU A 220 -31.77 7.39 8.28
CA LEU A 220 -30.80 8.47 8.52
C LEU A 220 -30.23 9.01 7.20
N ALA A 221 -29.90 8.12 6.26
CA ALA A 221 -29.45 8.53 4.94
C ALA A 221 -30.51 9.38 4.21
N MET A 222 -31.78 8.99 4.27
CA MET A 222 -32.88 9.79 3.68
C MET A 222 -33.03 11.17 4.32
N LEU A 223 -32.90 11.27 5.64
CA LEU A 223 -32.99 12.55 6.36
C LEU A 223 -31.85 13.50 5.98
N GLU A 224 -30.67 12.95 5.69
CA GLU A 224 -29.48 13.71 5.26
C GLU A 224 -29.44 13.95 3.74
N GLY A 225 -30.42 13.44 2.98
CA GLY A 225 -30.44 13.54 1.51
C GLY A 225 -29.37 12.71 0.80
N LYS A 226 -28.84 11.67 1.45
CA LYS A 226 -27.79 10.78 0.94
C LYS A 226 -28.34 9.39 0.60
N SER A 227 -27.56 8.59 -0.12
CA SER A 227 -27.88 7.17 -0.27
C SER A 227 -27.44 6.37 0.96
N VAL A 228 -28.11 5.24 1.24
CA VAL A 228 -27.69 4.33 2.33
C VAL A 228 -26.27 3.79 2.12
N GLY A 229 -25.82 3.71 0.87
CA GLY A 229 -24.47 3.28 0.56
C GLY A 229 -23.42 4.34 0.90
N ASP A 230 -23.69 5.62 0.61
CA ASP A 230 -22.85 6.73 1.08
C ASP A 230 -22.79 6.75 2.61
N LYS A 231 -23.95 6.58 3.27
CA LYS A 231 -24.02 6.59 4.73
C LYS A 231 -23.19 5.47 5.37
N ARG A 232 -23.16 4.28 4.76
CA ARG A 232 -22.33 3.15 5.22
C ARG A 232 -20.84 3.36 4.94
N ARG A 233 -20.46 4.19 3.97
CA ARG A 233 -19.05 4.59 3.76
C ARG A 233 -18.58 5.61 4.79
N GLU A 234 -19.51 6.37 5.36
CA GLU A 234 -19.28 7.25 6.51
C GLU A 234 -19.33 6.50 7.84
N ASP A 235 -19.89 5.28 7.87
CA ASP A 235 -19.91 4.44 9.08
C ASP A 235 -18.57 3.72 9.23
N TYR A 236 -17.68 4.35 9.96
CA TYR A 236 -16.35 3.83 10.15
C TYR A 236 -16.29 2.71 11.22
N ASN A 237 -17.33 2.53 12.06
CA ASN A 237 -17.39 1.44 13.06
C ASN A 237 -17.40 0.06 12.43
N ARG A 238 -17.81 -0.04 11.17
CA ARG A 238 -18.03 -1.30 10.49
C ARG A 238 -17.37 -1.32 9.12
N PRO A 239 -16.44 -2.25 8.86
CA PRO A 239 -15.75 -2.28 7.59
C PRO A 239 -16.71 -2.62 6.44
N LEU A 240 -16.56 -1.91 5.31
CA LEU A 240 -17.43 -2.05 4.13
C LEU A 240 -17.57 -3.50 3.62
N ILE A 241 -16.51 -4.30 3.74
CA ILE A 241 -16.53 -5.70 3.32
C ILE A 241 -17.58 -6.52 4.08
N GLU A 242 -17.89 -6.21 5.34
CA GLU A 242 -18.91 -6.92 6.10
C GLU A 242 -20.31 -6.62 5.58
N TYR A 243 -20.62 -5.37 5.27
CA TYR A 243 -21.88 -5.03 4.59
C TYR A 243 -22.00 -5.79 3.27
N VAL A 244 -20.90 -5.92 2.51
CA VAL A 244 -20.90 -6.65 1.25
C VAL A 244 -21.03 -8.16 1.43
N ARG A 245 -20.42 -8.76 2.49
CA ARG A 245 -20.66 -10.16 2.88
C ARG A 245 -22.13 -10.42 3.16
N GLU A 246 -22.81 -9.43 3.75
CA GLU A 246 -24.25 -9.38 3.97
C GLU A 246 -25.05 -8.92 2.74
N ARG A 247 -24.42 -8.78 1.57
CA ARG A 247 -25.04 -8.28 0.34
C ARG A 247 -25.79 -6.95 0.53
N LYS A 248 -25.41 -6.15 1.51
CA LYS A 248 -25.96 -4.80 1.75
C LYS A 248 -25.31 -3.80 0.81
N CYS A 249 -26.06 -2.75 0.47
CA CYS A 249 -25.58 -1.72 -0.45
C CYS A 249 -24.51 -0.84 0.21
N VAL A 250 -23.37 -0.71 -0.45
CA VAL A 250 -22.29 0.25 -0.13
C VAL A 250 -21.96 1.10 -1.36
N CYS A 251 -22.84 1.18 -2.34
CA CYS A 251 -22.58 1.92 -3.57
C CYS A 251 -22.73 3.42 -3.34
N TYR A 252 -21.94 4.22 -4.05
CA TYR A 252 -22.10 5.67 -4.02
C TYR A 252 -23.47 6.11 -4.56
N GLY A 253 -23.90 7.31 -4.18
CA GLY A 253 -25.17 7.91 -4.59
C GLY A 253 -25.41 7.94 -6.11
N PHE A 254 -24.35 8.05 -6.91
CA PHE A 254 -24.40 8.02 -8.37
C PHE A 254 -24.67 6.63 -8.97
N CYS A 255 -24.63 5.55 -8.19
CA CYS A 255 -24.91 4.21 -8.68
C CYS A 255 -26.42 4.00 -8.92
N ALA A 256 -26.81 3.34 -10.02
CA ALA A 256 -28.22 3.06 -10.30
C ALA A 256 -28.95 2.25 -9.21
N CYS A 257 -28.25 1.50 -8.35
CA CYS A 257 -28.88 0.78 -7.24
C CYS A 257 -29.15 1.66 -6.01
N ALA A 258 -28.48 2.80 -5.87
CA ALA A 258 -28.40 3.59 -4.64
C ALA A 258 -29.78 3.99 -4.12
N LYS A 259 -30.62 4.59 -4.98
CA LYS A 259 -31.99 4.99 -4.63
C LYS A 259 -32.83 3.80 -4.16
N ARG A 260 -32.80 2.69 -4.90
CA ARG A 260 -33.62 1.50 -4.60
C ARG A 260 -33.18 0.78 -3.34
N CYS A 261 -31.88 0.72 -3.08
CA CYS A 261 -31.33 0.15 -1.85
C CYS A 261 -31.55 1.07 -0.64
N THR A 262 -31.66 2.38 -0.86
CA THR A 262 -32.00 3.33 0.21
C THR A 262 -33.46 3.18 0.62
N HIS A 263 -34.39 3.07 -0.33
CA HIS A 263 -35.82 2.88 -0.01
C HIS A 263 -36.18 1.49 0.53
N ASN A 264 -35.36 0.47 0.28
CA ASN A 264 -35.58 -0.87 0.80
C ASN A 264 -34.26 -1.40 1.41
N ALA A 265 -34.13 -1.27 2.73
CA ALA A 265 -32.91 -1.58 3.48
C ALA A 265 -32.59 -3.09 3.56
N GLU A 266 -33.61 -3.94 3.41
CA GLU A 266 -33.45 -5.40 3.41
C GLU A 266 -33.04 -5.94 2.05
N ARG A 267 -33.30 -5.20 0.97
CA ARG A 267 -32.95 -5.56 -0.40
C ARG A 267 -31.47 -5.93 -0.52
N LEU A 268 -31.23 -7.12 -1.08
CA LEU A 268 -29.90 -7.54 -1.50
C LEU A 268 -29.40 -6.65 -2.64
N CYS A 269 -28.22 -6.07 -2.46
CA CYS A 269 -27.63 -5.17 -3.43
C CYS A 269 -27.12 -5.96 -4.65
N PRO A 270 -27.56 -5.62 -5.88
CA PRO A 270 -27.09 -6.28 -7.10
C PRO A 270 -25.61 -5.99 -7.40
N CYS A 271 -25.01 -4.99 -6.74
CA CYS A 271 -23.59 -4.66 -6.88
C CYS A 271 -22.71 -5.34 -5.84
N ALA A 272 -23.27 -6.17 -4.94
CA ALA A 272 -22.52 -6.84 -3.89
C ALA A 272 -21.42 -7.75 -4.47
N GLU A 273 -21.72 -8.53 -5.52
CA GLU A 273 -20.73 -9.36 -6.21
C GLU A 273 -19.61 -8.54 -6.82
N ARG A 274 -19.94 -7.49 -7.58
CA ARG A 274 -18.95 -6.55 -8.14
C ARG A 274 -18.03 -5.99 -7.05
N THR A 275 -18.62 -5.54 -5.95
CA THR A 275 -17.87 -4.92 -4.84
C THR A 275 -17.02 -5.95 -4.10
N MET A 276 -17.54 -7.16 -3.90
CA MET A 276 -16.79 -8.29 -3.33
C MET A 276 -15.61 -8.67 -4.22
N SER A 277 -15.80 -8.70 -5.55
CA SER A 277 -14.71 -8.94 -6.50
C SER A 277 -13.62 -7.87 -6.41
N ILE A 278 -13.96 -6.60 -6.17
CA ILE A 278 -12.95 -5.55 -5.92
C ILE A 278 -12.16 -5.89 -4.64
N PHE A 279 -12.84 -6.20 -3.54
CA PHE A 279 -12.18 -6.55 -2.28
C PHE A 279 -11.27 -7.78 -2.40
N LEU A 280 -11.71 -8.81 -3.12
CA LEU A 280 -10.92 -10.04 -3.32
C LEU A 280 -9.79 -9.88 -4.34
N SER A 281 -9.94 -9.00 -5.34
CA SER A 281 -8.89 -8.76 -6.35
C SER A 281 -7.71 -7.92 -5.83
N LEU A 282 -7.90 -7.24 -4.70
CA LEU A 282 -6.87 -6.49 -3.99
C LEU A 282 -6.04 -7.38 -3.05
N ASP A 283 -6.24 -8.70 -3.05
CA ASP A 283 -5.40 -9.65 -2.33
C ASP A 283 -4.09 -9.91 -3.13
N PRO A 284 -2.89 -9.60 -2.59
CA PRO A 284 -1.64 -9.68 -3.32
C PRO A 284 -1.17 -11.10 -3.68
N GLU A 285 -1.69 -12.14 -3.02
CA GLU A 285 -0.99 -13.43 -2.91
C GLU A 285 -1.15 -14.37 -4.13
N GLU A 286 -2.16 -14.20 -4.98
CA GLU A 286 -2.48 -15.24 -6.00
C GLU A 286 -2.19 -14.86 -7.46
N LEU A 287 -2.11 -13.58 -7.83
CA LEU A 287 -2.06 -13.15 -9.24
C LEU A 287 -1.00 -12.08 -9.54
N PRO A 288 -0.34 -12.08 -10.73
CA PRO A 288 0.57 -11.02 -11.15
C PRO A 288 -0.10 -9.64 -11.22
N PHE A 289 0.66 -8.56 -10.96
CA PHE A 289 0.14 -7.18 -10.96
C PHE A 289 -0.64 -6.79 -12.22
N GLY A 290 -0.11 -7.07 -13.41
CA GLY A 290 -0.82 -6.80 -14.66
C GLY A 290 -2.13 -7.58 -14.81
N SER A 291 -2.18 -8.81 -14.28
CA SER A 291 -3.41 -9.62 -14.24
C SER A 291 -4.44 -9.03 -13.27
N ARG A 292 -4.02 -8.61 -12.07
CA ARG A 292 -4.89 -7.94 -11.10
C ARG A 292 -5.44 -6.63 -11.67
N CYS A 293 -4.59 -5.80 -12.27
CA CYS A 293 -5.01 -4.56 -12.93
C CYS A 293 -5.99 -4.82 -14.08
N THR A 294 -5.82 -5.90 -14.84
CA THR A 294 -6.75 -6.30 -15.90
C THR A 294 -8.12 -6.67 -15.33
N ILE A 295 -8.16 -7.46 -14.25
CA ILE A 295 -9.41 -7.84 -13.57
C ILE A 295 -10.11 -6.61 -13.00
N LEU A 296 -9.37 -5.73 -12.31
CA LEU A 296 -9.90 -4.46 -11.79
C LEU A 296 -10.47 -3.60 -12.91
N ALA A 297 -9.78 -3.49 -14.05
CA ALA A 297 -10.28 -2.75 -15.21
C ALA A 297 -11.61 -3.32 -15.72
N GLU A 298 -11.75 -4.64 -15.82
CA GLU A 298 -13.00 -5.29 -16.23
C GLU A 298 -14.16 -4.98 -15.26
N ILE A 299 -13.89 -5.04 -13.95
CA ILE A 299 -14.87 -4.72 -12.89
C ILE A 299 -15.26 -3.24 -12.89
N ILE A 300 -14.32 -2.35 -13.20
CA ILE A 300 -14.55 -0.91 -13.33
C ILE A 300 -15.41 -0.61 -14.56
N PHE A 301 -15.13 -1.24 -15.71
CA PHE A 301 -15.96 -1.09 -16.92
C PHE A 301 -17.39 -1.60 -16.73
N ASP A 302 -17.59 -2.68 -15.99
CA ASP A 302 -18.93 -3.11 -15.57
C ASP A 302 -19.63 -2.04 -14.71
N GLY A 303 -18.88 -1.29 -13.91
CA GLY A 303 -19.37 -0.14 -13.16
C GLY A 303 -19.87 1.01 -13.98
N PHE A 304 -19.06 1.44 -14.95
CA PHE A 304 -19.45 2.48 -15.89
C PHE A 304 -20.75 2.13 -16.62
N SER A 305 -20.99 0.85 -16.92
CA SER A 305 -22.26 0.40 -17.54
C SER A 305 -23.50 0.60 -16.64
N LYS A 306 -23.29 0.74 -15.32
CA LYS A 306 -24.32 0.89 -14.28
C LYS A 306 -24.54 2.34 -13.84
N VAL A 307 -23.78 3.30 -14.36
CA VAL A 307 -24.00 4.73 -14.16
C VAL A 307 -25.32 5.13 -14.87
N PRO A 308 -26.19 5.95 -14.25
CA PRO A 308 -27.39 6.50 -14.89
C PRO A 308 -27.06 7.23 -16.21
N ARG A 309 -28.03 7.28 -17.13
CA ARG A 309 -27.86 7.98 -18.43
C ARG A 309 -28.30 9.45 -18.39
N GLU A 310 -29.12 9.81 -17.42
CA GLU A 310 -29.64 11.16 -17.24
C GLU A 310 -28.60 11.97 -16.44
N ASP A 311 -28.17 13.12 -16.96
CA ASP A 311 -27.15 14.03 -16.40
C ASP A 311 -25.75 13.44 -16.14
N ALA A 312 -25.46 12.29 -16.75
CA ALA A 312 -24.34 11.38 -16.49
C ALA A 312 -22.90 11.95 -16.47
N ASN A 313 -22.64 13.16 -16.94
CA ASN A 313 -21.25 13.64 -17.08
C ASN A 313 -20.56 13.77 -15.72
N THR A 314 -21.28 14.25 -14.70
CA THR A 314 -20.75 14.40 -13.34
C THR A 314 -20.57 13.04 -12.68
N GLU A 315 -21.55 12.16 -12.79
CA GLU A 315 -21.53 10.80 -12.22
C GLU A 315 -20.47 9.92 -12.89
N ILE A 316 -20.28 10.05 -14.20
CA ILE A 316 -19.19 9.37 -14.92
C ILE A 316 -17.85 9.89 -14.41
N ALA A 317 -17.68 11.20 -14.24
CA ALA A 317 -16.43 11.76 -13.71
C ALA A 317 -16.13 11.23 -12.30
N GLU A 318 -17.14 11.12 -11.43
CA GLU A 318 -17.00 10.53 -10.09
C GLU A 318 -16.63 9.04 -10.15
N GLU A 319 -17.25 8.23 -11.01
CA GLU A 319 -16.87 6.81 -11.19
C GLU A 319 -15.47 6.68 -11.80
N VAL A 320 -15.04 7.63 -12.65
CA VAL A 320 -13.65 7.67 -13.15
C VAL A 320 -12.67 7.99 -12.01
N GLN A 321 -12.98 8.95 -11.13
CA GLN A 321 -12.14 9.22 -9.96
C GLN A 321 -12.06 8.01 -9.04
N PHE A 322 -13.19 7.36 -8.73
CA PHE A 322 -13.22 6.12 -7.96
C PHE A 322 -12.35 5.02 -8.58
N ALA A 323 -12.40 4.88 -9.91
CA ALA A 323 -11.54 3.94 -10.62
C ALA A 323 -10.04 4.29 -10.48
N LEU A 324 -9.69 5.57 -10.59
CA LEU A 324 -8.32 6.04 -10.39
C LEU A 324 -7.83 5.80 -8.97
N ASP A 325 -8.65 6.03 -7.95
CA ASP A 325 -8.31 5.77 -6.54
C ASP A 325 -8.02 4.29 -6.29
N ILE A 326 -8.80 3.40 -6.90
CA ILE A 326 -8.55 1.95 -6.83
C ILE A 326 -7.19 1.61 -7.46
N PHE A 327 -6.90 2.12 -8.65
CA PHE A 327 -5.63 1.85 -9.31
C PHE A 327 -4.45 2.52 -8.59
N GLU A 328 -4.63 3.72 -8.05
CA GLU A 328 -3.61 4.41 -7.26
C GLU A 328 -3.31 3.62 -5.99
N ARG A 329 -4.35 3.15 -5.30
CA ARG A 329 -4.20 2.24 -4.16
C ARG A 329 -3.52 0.96 -4.57
N GLU A 330 -3.93 0.28 -5.64
CA GLU A 330 -3.30 -0.97 -6.10
C GLU A 330 -1.84 -0.74 -6.53
N ILE A 331 -1.49 0.40 -7.12
CA ILE A 331 -0.10 0.75 -7.45
C ILE A 331 0.68 1.04 -6.17
N LYS A 332 0.11 1.81 -5.23
CA LYS A 332 0.70 2.09 -3.91
C LYS A 332 0.90 0.79 -3.14
N ASP A 333 -0.09 -0.09 -3.13
CA ASP A 333 -0.12 -1.37 -2.45
C ASP A 333 0.76 -2.37 -3.18
N HIS A 334 0.91 -2.36 -4.50
CA HIS A 334 1.88 -3.19 -5.19
C HIS A 334 3.32 -2.70 -4.94
N ARG A 335 3.54 -1.37 -4.92
CA ARG A 335 4.83 -0.78 -4.52
C ARG A 335 5.11 -0.94 -3.04
N ARG A 336 4.09 -0.93 -2.18
CA ARG A 336 4.14 -1.16 -0.72
C ARG A 336 4.18 -2.62 -0.37
N ALA A 337 3.62 -3.52 -1.16
CA ALA A 337 3.68 -4.95 -1.01
C ALA A 337 5.00 -5.42 -1.57
N VAL A 338 5.59 -4.80 -2.58
CA VAL A 338 7.00 -4.99 -2.91
C VAL A 338 7.91 -4.21 -1.97
N ARG A 339 7.47 -3.14 -1.28
CA ARG A 339 8.23 -2.48 -0.20
C ARG A 339 8.03 -3.11 1.18
N ARG A 340 6.95 -3.85 1.43
CA ARG A 340 6.63 -4.70 2.59
C ARG A 340 7.26 -6.02 2.30
N VAL A 341 7.03 -6.65 1.15
CA VAL A 341 7.89 -7.74 0.68
C VAL A 341 9.33 -7.29 0.67
N ARG A 342 9.76 -6.04 0.34
CA ARG A 342 11.09 -5.36 0.55
C ARG A 342 11.26 -4.63 1.90
N PHE A 343 10.41 -4.84 2.89
CA PHE A 343 10.67 -4.48 4.30
C PHE A 343 10.88 -5.81 5.04
N TRP A 344 10.11 -6.82 4.66
CA TRP A 344 10.33 -8.27 4.63
C TRP A 344 11.42 -8.75 3.62
N TYR A 345 11.92 -7.92 2.67
CA TYR A 345 13.01 -8.13 1.65
C TYR A 345 14.05 -6.99 1.79
N GLN A 346 13.82 -6.04 2.68
CA GLN A 346 14.88 -5.43 3.49
C GLN A 346 15.05 -6.23 4.78
N ASP A 347 14.14 -7.17 5.05
CA ASP A 347 14.49 -8.55 5.29
C ASP A 347 14.92 -9.23 3.97
N ARG A 348 15.93 -8.59 3.35
CA ARG A 348 17.05 -9.29 2.73
C ARG A 348 17.83 -9.88 3.91
N ARG A 349 17.15 -10.50 4.88
CA ARG A 349 17.84 -11.30 5.86
C ARG A 349 18.37 -12.42 5.01
N PRO A 350 19.71 -12.56 4.90
CA PRO A 350 20.24 -13.79 4.36
C PRO A 350 19.52 -14.93 5.07
N SER A 351 18.99 -15.90 4.33
CA SER A 351 18.43 -17.08 4.97
C SER A 351 19.55 -18.07 5.20
N VAL A 352 19.67 -18.56 6.43
CA VAL A 352 20.63 -19.61 6.79
C VAL A 352 19.81 -20.83 7.12
N LYS A 353 20.03 -21.93 6.38
CA LYS A 353 19.27 -23.19 6.52
C LYS A 353 17.75 -23.05 6.37
N GLY A 354 17.28 -22.05 5.62
CA GLY A 354 15.84 -21.83 5.36
C GLY A 354 15.14 -20.89 6.34
N GLU A 355 15.83 -20.42 7.39
CA GLU A 355 15.30 -19.44 8.35
C GLU A 355 15.85 -18.03 8.04
N PRO A 356 15.02 -16.96 8.07
CA PRO A 356 15.50 -15.60 7.82
C PRO A 356 16.22 -14.99 9.05
N ILE A 357 17.45 -14.47 8.89
CA ILE A 357 18.26 -13.81 9.95
C ILE A 357 17.56 -12.60 10.60
N ARG A 358 16.88 -12.74 11.73
CA ARG A 358 16.12 -11.67 12.43
C ARG A 358 16.94 -10.37 12.62
N GLY A 359 16.23 -9.27 12.86
CA GLY A 359 16.81 -7.94 13.02
C GLY A 359 17.05 -7.18 11.71
N LEU A 360 17.19 -5.86 11.82
CA LEU A 360 17.46 -4.91 10.74
C LEU A 360 18.67 -4.06 11.11
N THR A 361 19.60 -3.85 10.18
CA THR A 361 20.80 -3.04 10.41
C THR A 361 20.61 -1.60 9.95
N ASN A 362 21.10 -0.63 10.73
CA ASN A 362 21.18 0.78 10.39
C ASN A 362 22.61 1.28 10.67
N GLY A 363 23.43 1.40 9.62
CA GLY A 363 24.87 1.57 9.83
C GLY A 363 25.44 0.35 10.56
N ASP A 364 26.07 0.59 11.71
CA ASP A 364 26.63 -0.43 12.59
C ASP A 364 25.65 -0.91 13.68
N ASP A 365 24.57 -0.16 13.91
CA ASP A 365 23.45 -0.57 14.75
C ASP A 365 22.63 -1.72 14.14
N ALA A 366 21.97 -2.49 15.00
CA ALA A 366 20.89 -3.38 14.65
C ALA A 366 19.67 -3.23 15.58
N ILE A 367 18.48 -3.31 15.00
CA ILE A 367 17.20 -3.24 15.71
C ILE A 367 16.34 -4.49 15.47
N LEU A 368 15.53 -4.83 16.46
CA LEU A 368 14.58 -5.95 16.41
C LEU A 368 13.25 -5.52 17.03
N ALA A 369 12.15 -5.81 16.32
CA ALA A 369 10.80 -5.60 16.83
C ALA A 369 9.92 -6.80 16.46
N SER A 370 9.27 -7.38 17.46
CA SER A 370 8.31 -8.49 17.37
C SER A 370 7.08 -8.16 18.23
N GLU A 371 6.11 -9.07 18.29
CA GLU A 371 4.92 -8.89 19.15
C GLU A 371 5.28 -8.88 20.63
N ASP A 372 6.13 -9.82 21.06
CA ASP A 372 6.43 -10.06 22.48
C ASP A 372 7.85 -9.65 22.88
N PHE A 373 8.68 -9.17 21.95
CA PHE A 373 10.05 -8.75 22.27
C PHE A 373 10.60 -7.68 21.33
N ILE A 374 11.52 -6.88 21.86
CA ILE A 374 12.26 -5.85 21.12
C ILE A 374 13.74 -5.85 21.51
N GLY A 375 14.59 -5.25 20.69
CA GLY A 375 15.99 -5.06 21.04
C GLY A 375 16.70 -4.07 20.14
N VAL A 376 17.78 -3.49 20.67
CA VAL A 376 18.74 -2.63 19.98
C VAL A 376 20.13 -3.06 20.39
N ASN A 377 21.01 -3.25 19.42
CA ASN A 377 22.41 -3.54 19.62
C ASN A 377 23.23 -2.54 18.81
N ASP A 378 24.19 -1.89 19.43
CA ASP A 378 25.13 -1.00 18.75
C ASP A 378 26.45 -1.74 18.46
N GLY A 379 26.90 -1.71 17.22
CA GLY A 379 28.14 -2.32 16.77
C GLY A 379 29.29 -1.31 16.80
N VAL A 380 30.39 -1.66 17.45
CA VAL A 380 31.50 -0.70 17.65
C VAL A 380 32.18 -0.35 16.33
N GLY A 381 31.91 0.86 15.82
CA GLY A 381 32.28 1.28 14.47
C GLY A 381 33.77 1.26 14.15
N GLU A 382 34.65 1.35 15.16
CA GLU A 382 36.11 1.30 14.96
C GLU A 382 36.56 0.00 14.27
N TRP A 383 35.80 -1.11 14.43
CA TRP A 383 36.10 -2.36 13.75
C TRP A 383 36.07 -2.24 12.22
N ALA A 384 35.28 -1.34 11.64
CA ALA A 384 35.23 -1.13 10.20
C ALA A 384 36.59 -0.68 9.60
N THR A 385 37.50 -0.17 10.43
CA THR A 385 38.87 0.21 10.03
C THR A 385 39.85 -0.96 9.97
N ARG A 386 39.51 -2.09 10.63
CA ARG A 386 40.39 -3.26 10.74
C ARG A 386 40.12 -4.27 9.63
N PRO A 387 41.13 -5.01 9.16
CA PRO A 387 40.91 -6.14 8.26
C PRO A 387 39.93 -7.13 8.89
N GLN A 388 38.92 -7.57 8.12
CA GLN A 388 37.87 -8.49 8.56
C GLN A 388 36.91 -7.95 9.63
N GLY A 389 36.99 -6.67 10.00
CA GLY A 389 36.08 -6.09 10.98
C GLY A 389 34.72 -5.74 10.38
N HIS A 390 33.64 -6.25 10.99
CA HIS A 390 32.26 -6.04 10.57
C HIS A 390 31.33 -5.81 11.78
N PRO A 391 31.30 -4.59 12.34
CA PRO A 391 30.46 -4.28 13.51
C PRO A 391 28.96 -4.50 13.24
N ALA A 392 28.43 -4.02 12.11
CA ALA A 392 27.04 -4.27 11.67
C ALA A 392 26.66 -5.77 11.58
N LEU A 393 27.63 -6.65 11.30
CA LEU A 393 27.38 -8.10 11.26
C LEU A 393 27.20 -8.65 12.68
N TRP A 394 28.04 -8.20 13.61
CA TRP A 394 28.01 -8.65 15.00
C TRP A 394 26.75 -8.18 15.73
N SER A 395 26.40 -6.90 15.63
CA SER A 395 25.18 -6.34 16.22
C SER A 395 23.92 -7.09 15.76
N ARG A 396 23.85 -7.36 14.45
CA ARG A 396 22.74 -8.11 13.85
C ARG A 396 22.68 -9.57 14.27
N LEU A 397 23.81 -10.29 14.26
CA LEU A 397 23.82 -11.73 14.53
C LEU A 397 23.47 -12.03 15.99
N ILE A 398 23.94 -11.23 16.94
CA ILE A 398 23.55 -11.40 18.35
C ILE A 398 22.04 -11.24 18.51
N LEU A 399 21.43 -10.17 17.97
CA LEU A 399 19.96 -10.02 17.98
C LEU A 399 19.26 -11.17 17.27
N HIS A 400 19.81 -11.66 16.16
CA HIS A 400 19.24 -12.76 15.42
C HIS A 400 19.14 -14.04 16.24
N PHE A 401 20.26 -14.51 16.79
CA PHE A 401 20.30 -15.75 17.54
C PHE A 401 19.59 -15.62 18.88
N TRP A 402 19.60 -14.43 19.51
CA TRP A 402 18.81 -14.17 20.70
C TRP A 402 17.32 -14.32 20.42
N ALA A 403 16.83 -13.72 19.32
CA ALA A 403 15.44 -13.85 18.90
C ALA A 403 15.04 -15.32 18.64
N LEU A 404 15.93 -16.09 18.00
CA LEU A 404 15.69 -17.52 17.77
C LEU A 404 15.58 -18.31 19.08
N GLU A 405 16.42 -18.02 20.08
CA GLU A 405 16.34 -18.69 21.38
C GLU A 405 15.06 -18.32 22.14
N VAL A 406 14.62 -17.06 22.05
CA VAL A 406 13.32 -16.62 22.58
C VAL A 406 12.17 -17.38 21.90
N GLU A 407 12.09 -17.34 20.57
CA GLU A 407 11.04 -18.00 19.79
C GLU A 407 10.97 -19.52 20.05
N ARG A 408 12.12 -20.18 20.26
CA ARG A 408 12.17 -21.64 20.49
C ARG A 408 11.84 -22.07 21.91
N ARG A 409 12.06 -21.21 22.92
CA ARG A 409 12.11 -21.64 24.33
C ARG A 409 11.21 -20.87 25.28
N VAL A 410 10.62 -19.75 24.88
CA VAL A 410 9.83 -18.93 25.82
C VAL A 410 8.58 -19.66 26.33
N GLU A 411 7.99 -20.55 25.52
CA GLU A 411 6.84 -21.37 25.92
C GLU A 411 7.23 -22.61 26.76
N CYS A 412 8.52 -22.92 26.86
CA CYS A 412 9.02 -24.14 27.51
C CYS A 412 9.30 -23.98 29.00
N SER A 413 9.28 -22.76 29.55
CA SER A 413 9.57 -22.48 30.96
C SER A 413 8.66 -21.37 31.50
N PRO A 414 8.11 -21.52 32.72
CA PRO A 414 7.36 -20.45 33.39
C PRO A 414 8.26 -19.27 33.80
N GLU A 415 9.57 -19.46 33.80
CA GLU A 415 10.56 -18.41 34.03
C GLU A 415 11.66 -18.53 32.97
N PRO A 416 11.67 -17.66 31.95
CA PRO A 416 12.68 -17.72 30.90
C PRO A 416 14.05 -17.22 31.41
N ASP A 417 15.09 -18.01 31.22
CA ASP A 417 16.47 -17.61 31.48
C ASP A 417 17.02 -16.82 30.27
N VAL A 418 16.65 -15.54 30.21
CA VAL A 418 17.00 -14.64 29.10
C VAL A 418 18.50 -14.34 29.01
N VAL A 419 19.23 -14.43 30.13
CA VAL A 419 20.71 -14.31 30.14
C VAL A 419 21.32 -15.54 29.46
N GLN A 420 20.78 -16.73 29.71
CA GLN A 420 21.19 -17.92 28.99
C GLN A 420 20.84 -17.86 27.49
N PHE A 421 19.76 -17.20 27.10
CA PHE A 421 19.45 -16.99 25.68
C PHE A 421 20.52 -16.10 25.03
N LEU A 422 20.91 -15.00 25.67
CA LEU A 422 21.99 -14.13 25.19
C LEU A 422 23.34 -14.86 25.17
N GLN A 423 23.63 -15.71 26.16
CA GLN A 423 24.85 -16.52 26.20
C GLN A 423 24.95 -17.45 24.97
N ARG A 424 23.87 -18.16 24.64
CA ARG A 424 23.86 -19.03 23.45
C ARG A 424 23.93 -18.24 22.16
N ALA A 425 23.23 -17.10 22.11
CA ALA A 425 23.29 -16.20 20.96
C ALA A 425 24.71 -15.70 20.69
N TYR A 426 25.45 -15.37 21.75
CA TYR A 426 26.86 -15.02 21.68
C TYR A 426 27.72 -16.18 21.18
N GLU A 427 27.57 -17.38 21.73
CA GLU A 427 28.30 -18.58 21.31
C GLU A 427 28.04 -18.93 19.83
N GLU A 428 26.78 -18.87 19.38
CA GLU A 428 26.41 -19.09 17.98
C GLU A 428 26.95 -17.98 17.07
N THR A 429 26.99 -16.73 17.53
CA THR A 429 27.59 -15.62 16.80
C THR A 429 29.07 -15.86 16.58
N ILE A 430 29.84 -16.18 17.62
CA ILE A 430 31.28 -16.50 17.50
C ILE A 430 31.50 -17.63 16.48
N GLN A 431 30.71 -18.70 16.57
CA GLN A 431 30.82 -19.84 15.65
C GLN A 431 30.50 -19.43 14.20
N ALA A 432 29.52 -18.54 14.00
CA ALA A 432 29.15 -18.05 12.68
C ALA A 432 30.17 -17.04 12.10
N THR A 433 30.91 -16.32 12.96
CA THR A 433 31.84 -15.25 12.59
C THR A 433 33.31 -15.65 12.70
N ASN A 434 33.67 -16.93 12.64
CA ASN A 434 35.05 -17.43 12.75
C ASN A 434 36.12 -16.70 11.87
N ASN A 435 35.71 -16.04 10.78
CA ASN A 435 36.60 -15.29 9.88
C ASN A 435 36.38 -13.76 9.91
N TRP A 436 35.49 -13.26 10.76
CA TRP A 436 35.05 -11.86 10.81
C TRP A 436 35.07 -11.33 12.24
N LEU A 437 35.76 -10.23 12.47
CA LEU A 437 35.93 -9.64 13.79
C LEU A 437 34.90 -8.53 14.03
N GLY A 438 34.63 -8.24 15.29
CA GLY A 438 33.67 -7.21 15.68
C GLY A 438 33.23 -7.38 17.12
N THR A 439 32.65 -6.31 17.67
CA THR A 439 32.03 -6.28 18.99
C THR A 439 30.76 -5.45 18.94
N THR A 440 29.86 -5.69 19.87
CA THR A 440 28.57 -4.99 19.94
C THR A 440 28.04 -4.94 21.37
N THR A 441 27.33 -3.89 21.71
CA THR A 441 26.48 -3.82 22.92
C THR A 441 25.19 -4.60 22.70
N SER A 442 24.41 -4.83 23.75
CA SER A 442 23.10 -5.46 23.60
C SER A 442 22.10 -5.01 24.65
N ALA A 443 20.98 -4.45 24.18
CA ALA A 443 19.84 -4.10 25.01
C ALA A 443 18.59 -4.80 24.46
N THR A 444 18.05 -5.77 25.20
CA THR A 444 16.89 -6.57 24.78
C THR A 444 15.80 -6.59 25.84
N ALA A 445 14.53 -6.61 25.40
CA ALA A 445 13.37 -6.68 26.27
C ALA A 445 12.40 -7.77 25.78
N LEU A 446 11.99 -8.64 26.69
CA LEU A 446 11.04 -9.73 26.45
C LEU A 446 9.82 -9.56 27.35
N LEU A 447 8.64 -9.44 26.75
CA LEU A 447 7.36 -9.48 27.43
C LEU A 447 7.01 -10.94 27.76
N HIS A 448 6.76 -11.20 29.04
CA HIS A 448 6.25 -12.47 29.53
C HIS A 448 5.13 -12.22 30.53
N TYR A 449 4.67 -13.25 31.22
CA TYR A 449 3.66 -13.13 32.26
C TYR A 449 4.09 -13.81 33.55
N ILE A 450 3.50 -13.37 34.66
CA ILE A 450 3.55 -14.07 35.95
C ILE A 450 2.16 -14.53 36.33
N SER A 451 2.05 -15.79 36.75
CA SER A 451 0.81 -16.34 37.28
C SER A 451 0.57 -15.81 38.69
N TYR A 452 -0.52 -15.08 38.88
CA TYR A 452 -0.97 -14.59 40.19
C TYR A 452 -2.40 -15.06 40.48
N GLU A 453 -2.80 -15.11 41.76
CA GLU A 453 -4.14 -15.59 42.19
C GLU A 453 -5.31 -14.80 41.56
N GLY A 454 -5.04 -13.64 40.97
CA GLY A 454 -6.01 -12.80 40.24
C GLY A 454 -5.88 -12.79 38.71
N GLY A 455 -5.09 -13.68 38.11
CA GLY A 455 -4.85 -13.76 36.66
C GLY A 455 -3.39 -13.45 36.26
N PRO A 456 -3.01 -13.72 34.99
CA PRO A 456 -1.66 -13.44 34.50
C PRO A 456 -1.41 -11.93 34.46
N ARG A 457 -0.28 -11.49 35.02
CA ARG A 457 0.18 -10.08 34.93
C ARG A 457 1.37 -9.98 33.97
N PRO A 458 1.46 -8.92 33.14
CA PRO A 458 2.58 -8.75 32.23
C PRO A 458 3.86 -8.40 33.01
N LEU A 459 4.93 -9.12 32.72
CA LEU A 459 6.25 -8.91 33.30
C LEU A 459 7.28 -8.79 32.17
N LEU A 460 8.04 -7.69 32.16
CA LEU A 460 9.09 -7.44 31.19
C LEU A 460 10.44 -7.90 31.74
N TYR A 461 11.13 -8.77 31.00
CA TYR A 461 12.51 -9.17 31.23
C TYR A 461 13.42 -8.30 30.37
N VAL A 462 14.24 -7.47 31.01
CA VAL A 462 15.19 -6.58 30.34
C VAL A 462 16.60 -7.09 30.58
N THR A 463 17.33 -7.40 29.50
CA THR A 463 18.74 -7.78 29.56
C THR A 463 19.57 -6.69 28.89
N ASN A 464 20.52 -6.11 29.63
CA ASN A 464 21.40 -5.05 29.14
C ASN A 464 22.88 -5.43 29.28
N LEU A 465 23.66 -5.14 28.26
CA LEU A 465 25.11 -5.16 28.27
C LEU A 465 25.64 -4.00 27.42
N GLY A 466 26.36 -3.07 28.04
CA GLY A 466 26.85 -1.83 27.40
C GLY A 466 26.01 -0.59 27.72
N ASP A 467 26.01 0.38 26.82
CA ASP A 467 25.46 1.73 26.97
C ASP A 467 24.18 2.02 26.19
N SER A 468 23.77 1.11 25.29
CA SER A 468 22.39 1.09 24.78
C SER A 468 21.38 1.04 25.94
N ARG A 469 20.20 1.66 25.77
CA ARG A 469 19.24 1.82 26.87
C ARG A 469 17.86 1.25 26.57
N ILE A 470 17.25 0.71 27.62
CA ILE A 470 15.83 0.39 27.67
C ILE A 470 15.16 1.21 28.78
N LEU A 471 14.08 1.91 28.43
CA LEU A 471 13.26 2.68 29.33
C LEU A 471 11.81 2.15 29.31
N VAL A 472 11.15 2.20 30.46
CA VAL A 472 9.71 1.96 30.56
C VAL A 472 9.05 3.26 30.99
N ILE A 473 8.18 3.79 30.15
CA ILE A 473 7.41 5.02 30.39
C ILE A 473 5.98 4.62 30.72
N ARG A 474 5.43 5.22 31.78
CA ARG A 474 4.00 5.12 32.11
C ARG A 474 3.31 6.44 31.80
N PRO A 475 2.58 6.55 30.66
CA PRO A 475 1.94 7.79 30.25
C PRO A 475 0.96 8.35 31.28
N SER A 476 0.22 7.47 31.97
CA SER A 476 -0.76 7.86 33.00
C SER A 476 -0.14 8.61 34.18
N GLN A 477 1.14 8.36 34.48
CA GLN A 477 1.88 9.01 35.57
C GLN A 477 2.90 10.04 35.05
N LYS A 478 3.02 10.21 33.73
CA LYS A 478 3.98 11.10 33.06
C LYS A 478 5.42 10.97 33.58
N ARG A 479 5.89 9.74 33.79
CA ARG A 479 7.24 9.46 34.31
C ARG A 479 7.86 8.20 33.69
N VAL A 480 9.19 8.13 33.77
CA VAL A 480 9.96 6.92 33.53
C VAL A 480 9.87 6.03 34.78
N LEU A 481 9.35 4.81 34.63
CA LEU A 481 9.26 3.81 35.70
C LEU A 481 10.57 3.07 35.91
N PHE A 482 11.25 2.78 34.80
CA PHE A 482 12.46 1.99 34.78
C PHE A 482 13.37 2.50 33.67
N LYS A 483 14.68 2.43 33.92
CA LYS A 483 15.73 2.63 32.94
C LYS A 483 16.88 1.68 33.23
N THR A 484 17.53 1.19 32.19
CA THR A 484 18.80 0.48 32.34
C THR A 484 19.91 1.45 32.75
N THR A 485 20.85 0.94 33.53
CA THR A 485 22.11 1.63 33.82
C THR A 485 23.13 1.23 32.75
N GLU A 486 23.78 2.22 32.16
CA GLU A 486 24.85 1.97 31.19
C GLU A 486 26.07 1.33 31.87
N GLN A 487 26.82 0.58 31.09
CA GLN A 487 27.98 -0.16 31.54
C GLN A 487 29.20 0.23 30.72
N TRP A 488 30.25 0.66 31.41
CA TRP A 488 31.46 1.22 30.82
C TRP A 488 32.69 0.58 31.44
N HIS A 489 33.74 0.38 30.62
CA HIS A 489 35.08 0.13 31.15
C HIS A 489 35.77 1.45 31.51
N TRP A 490 35.58 2.46 30.66
CA TRP A 490 35.93 3.87 30.85
C TRP A 490 35.06 4.72 29.91
N PHE A 491 35.14 6.05 30.00
CA PHE A 491 34.35 6.95 29.16
C PHE A 491 34.51 6.65 27.67
N ASP A 492 33.38 6.57 26.95
CA ASP A 492 33.28 6.24 25.51
C ASP A 492 33.83 4.83 25.15
N CYS A 493 33.92 3.93 26.14
CA CYS A 493 34.22 2.52 25.94
C CYS A 493 33.24 1.63 26.71
N PRO A 494 32.09 1.29 26.09
CA PRO A 494 31.08 0.47 26.74
C PRO A 494 31.55 -0.98 26.91
N MET A 495 30.91 -1.69 27.84
CA MET A 495 30.99 -3.15 27.85
C MET A 495 30.39 -3.70 26.55
N GLN A 496 31.05 -4.69 25.95
CA GLN A 496 30.72 -5.12 24.58
C GLN A 496 30.97 -6.62 24.38
N LEU A 497 30.10 -7.29 23.64
CA LEU A 497 30.25 -8.70 23.30
C LEU A 497 30.96 -8.85 21.96
N GLY A 498 32.00 -9.67 21.90
CA GLY A 498 32.54 -10.11 20.62
C GLY A 498 34.00 -10.52 20.63
N SER A 499 34.65 -10.32 19.48
CA SER A 499 36.03 -10.74 19.24
C SER A 499 37.01 -10.10 20.22
N ASN A 500 37.74 -10.93 20.97
CA ASN A 500 38.70 -10.50 21.99
C ASN A 500 38.09 -9.63 23.12
N SER A 501 36.77 -9.63 23.29
CA SER A 501 36.17 -9.01 24.47
C SER A 501 36.43 -9.87 25.71
N VAL A 502 36.62 -9.21 26.86
CA VAL A 502 36.64 -9.86 28.18
C VAL A 502 35.24 -10.08 28.74
N ASP A 503 34.25 -9.37 28.19
CA ASP A 503 32.88 -9.35 28.68
C ASP A 503 32.12 -10.60 28.22
N GLN A 504 31.33 -11.18 29.12
CA GLN A 504 30.54 -12.38 28.87
C GLN A 504 29.10 -12.18 29.31
N PRO A 505 28.11 -12.66 28.52
CA PRO A 505 26.70 -12.51 28.86
C PRO A 505 26.35 -13.02 30.26
N ARG A 506 26.85 -14.20 30.65
CA ARG A 506 26.56 -14.80 31.97
C ARG A 506 27.18 -14.08 33.16
N LEU A 507 28.27 -13.35 32.97
CA LEU A 507 29.00 -12.70 34.06
C LEU A 507 28.59 -11.24 34.20
N ASP A 508 28.40 -10.57 33.07
CA ASP A 508 28.37 -9.10 33.01
C ASP A 508 27.01 -8.53 32.59
N ALA A 509 26.15 -9.30 31.91
CA ALA A 509 24.84 -8.82 31.51
C ALA A 509 23.94 -8.63 32.74
N VAL A 510 23.27 -7.47 32.81
CA VAL A 510 22.34 -7.15 33.88
C VAL A 510 20.92 -7.51 33.45
N LEU A 511 20.30 -8.42 34.20
CA LEU A 511 18.89 -8.76 34.09
C LEU A 511 18.05 -7.94 35.07
N SER A 512 17.06 -7.22 34.56
CA SER A 512 16.04 -6.54 35.35
C SER A 512 14.65 -7.07 34.98
N LYS A 513 13.79 -7.22 35.99
CA LYS A 513 12.38 -7.61 35.81
C LYS A 513 11.49 -6.42 36.18
N VAL A 514 10.60 -6.03 35.27
CA VAL A 514 9.76 -4.84 35.42
C VAL A 514 8.30 -5.23 35.22
N GLU A 515 7.47 -5.02 36.25
CA GLU A 515 6.02 -5.23 36.13
C GLU A 515 5.42 -4.11 35.26
N LEU A 516 4.61 -4.50 34.26
CA LEU A 516 3.97 -3.57 33.36
C LEU A 516 2.47 -3.43 33.67
N GLU A 517 1.90 -2.32 33.23
CA GLU A 517 0.47 -2.09 33.13
C GLU A 517 0.07 -1.87 31.66
N GLU A 518 -1.22 -2.03 31.39
CA GLU A 518 -1.75 -1.71 30.06
C GLU A 518 -1.48 -0.24 29.71
N ASN A 519 -1.02 -0.01 28.49
CA ASN A 519 -0.56 1.27 27.93
C ASN A 519 0.81 1.76 28.43
N ASP A 520 1.57 0.96 29.19
CA ASP A 520 2.99 1.23 29.40
C ASP A 520 3.75 1.11 28.07
N ILE A 521 4.77 1.95 27.91
CA ILE A 521 5.56 2.05 26.69
C ILE A 521 6.99 1.63 26.99
N VAL A 522 7.47 0.65 26.25
CA VAL A 522 8.86 0.20 26.31
C VAL A 522 9.63 0.87 25.18
N VAL A 523 10.73 1.53 25.52
CA VAL A 523 11.58 2.29 24.63
C VAL A 523 12.97 1.68 24.64
N ALA A 524 13.42 1.14 23.50
CA ALA A 524 14.79 0.67 23.32
C ALA A 524 15.52 1.61 22.35
N VAL A 525 16.69 2.10 22.74
CA VAL A 525 17.47 3.10 21.99
C VAL A 525 18.96 2.81 22.05
N SER A 526 19.69 3.14 20.97
CA SER A 526 21.15 3.17 20.96
C SER A 526 21.69 4.44 21.64
N ASP A 527 22.99 4.46 21.91
CA ASP A 527 23.71 5.60 22.47
C ASP A 527 23.56 6.87 21.60
N GLY A 528 23.45 6.74 20.27
CA GLY A 528 23.18 7.84 19.35
C GLY A 528 21.92 8.66 19.67
N VAL A 529 20.99 8.12 20.47
CA VAL A 529 19.88 8.88 21.06
C VAL A 529 20.26 9.48 22.40
N THR A 530 20.79 8.68 23.33
CA THR A 530 21.00 9.08 24.74
C THR A 530 22.19 10.02 24.94
N ASP A 531 23.11 10.05 23.98
CA ASP A 531 24.23 11.00 23.92
C ASP A 531 23.78 12.38 23.45
N ASN A 532 22.63 12.45 22.74
CA ASN A 532 22.12 13.66 22.11
C ASN A 532 20.83 14.19 22.75
N LEU A 533 20.15 13.42 23.60
CA LEU A 533 18.91 13.83 24.26
C LEU A 533 18.91 13.42 25.74
N TRP A 534 18.54 14.35 26.62
CA TRP A 534 18.34 14.01 28.03
C TRP A 534 17.08 13.16 28.22
N GLU A 535 17.06 12.37 29.30
CA GLU A 535 15.91 11.51 29.66
C GLU A 535 14.59 12.28 29.74
N GLN A 536 14.63 13.50 30.29
CA GLN A 536 13.44 14.37 30.39
C GLN A 536 12.93 14.85 29.03
N GLU A 537 13.83 15.09 28.08
CA GLU A 537 13.45 15.47 26.72
C GLU A 537 12.84 14.29 25.98
N LEU A 538 13.46 13.11 26.07
CA LEU A 538 12.93 11.88 25.49
C LEU A 538 11.52 11.60 26.04
N LEU A 539 11.32 11.68 27.35
CA LEU A 539 10.03 11.53 28.00
C LEU A 539 9.01 12.53 27.45
N THR A 540 9.35 13.82 27.44
CA THR A 540 8.49 14.89 26.92
C THR A 540 8.12 14.64 25.45
N ILE A 541 9.09 14.32 24.60
CA ILE A 541 8.87 14.07 23.16
C ILE A 541 7.92 12.89 22.98
N VAL A 542 8.11 11.78 23.70
CA VAL A 542 7.26 10.59 23.58
C VAL A 542 5.83 10.94 24.03
N LEU A 543 5.65 11.54 25.21
CA LEU A 543 4.34 11.89 25.74
C LEU A 543 3.60 12.89 24.86
N GLU A 544 4.25 13.97 24.44
CA GLU A 544 3.65 14.94 23.51
C GLU A 544 3.31 14.32 22.16
N SER A 545 4.11 13.36 21.69
CA SER A 545 3.85 12.70 20.40
C SER A 545 2.60 11.86 20.46
N ILE A 546 2.37 11.19 21.59
CA ILE A 546 1.15 10.41 21.83
C ILE A 546 -0.05 11.35 21.96
N GLU A 547 0.06 12.41 22.77
CA GLU A 547 -1.01 13.40 22.93
C GLU A 547 -1.36 14.08 21.60
N LYS A 548 -0.35 14.51 20.82
CA LYS A 548 -0.58 15.08 19.48
C LYS A 548 -1.19 14.06 18.52
N TRP A 549 -0.78 12.80 18.59
CA TRP A 549 -1.37 11.73 17.77
C TRP A 549 -2.85 11.54 18.09
N GLU A 550 -3.20 11.51 19.37
CA GLU A 550 -4.57 11.39 19.87
C GLU A 550 -5.44 12.61 19.52
N VAL A 551 -4.89 13.82 19.61
CA VAL A 551 -5.61 15.08 19.35
C VAL A 551 -5.69 15.43 17.86
N SER A 552 -4.77 14.92 17.03
CA SER A 552 -4.71 15.30 15.60
C SER A 552 -6.00 14.96 14.85
N GLU A 553 -6.64 15.99 14.25
CA GLU A 553 -7.81 15.86 13.36
C GLU A 553 -7.44 15.32 11.96
N GLY A 554 -6.54 14.33 11.90
CA GLY A 554 -6.25 13.59 10.67
C GLY A 554 -7.27 12.48 10.44
N ASP A 555 -7.69 12.32 9.17
CA ASP A 555 -8.68 11.37 8.63
C ASP A 555 -9.02 10.22 9.60
N LYS A 556 -10.21 10.28 10.22
CA LYS A 556 -10.64 9.42 11.33
C LYS A 556 -11.00 8.02 10.83
N THR A 557 -10.01 7.28 10.32
CA THR A 557 -10.13 5.83 10.13
C THR A 557 -10.21 5.15 11.50
N HIS A 558 -11.19 4.26 11.65
CA HIS A 558 -11.48 3.50 12.86
C HIS A 558 -10.37 2.56 13.27
N GLU A 559 -9.43 3.09 14.01
CA GLU A 559 -8.65 2.31 14.94
C GLU A 559 -8.49 3.11 16.24
N GLU A 560 -8.50 2.43 17.38
CA GLU A 560 -8.43 3.07 18.69
C GLU A 560 -7.07 3.77 18.84
N ARG A 561 -7.03 5.10 18.69
CA ARG A 561 -5.77 5.88 18.79
C ARG A 561 -5.27 6.05 20.23
N THR A 562 -5.98 5.51 21.21
CA THR A 562 -5.71 5.65 22.65
C THR A 562 -4.39 4.99 23.06
N GLY A 563 -3.57 5.72 23.81
CA GLY A 563 -2.24 5.29 24.23
C GLY A 563 -1.21 5.21 23.08
N GLY A 564 -1.47 5.82 21.92
CA GLY A 564 -0.57 5.80 20.77
C GLY A 564 -0.64 4.53 19.92
N ALA A 565 -1.74 3.78 20.01
CA ALA A 565 -2.06 2.71 19.07
C ALA A 565 -2.29 3.24 17.64
N SER A 566 -2.34 2.33 16.67
CA SER A 566 -2.67 2.65 15.25
C SER A 566 -1.67 3.55 14.53
N GLY A 567 -0.38 3.41 14.88
CA GLY A 567 0.71 4.17 14.25
C GLY A 567 1.26 5.32 15.10
N GLY A 568 0.67 5.59 16.28
CA GLY A 568 1.19 6.59 17.22
C GLY A 568 2.62 6.30 17.68
N MET A 569 2.96 5.03 17.92
CA MET A 569 4.35 4.62 18.24
C MET A 569 5.33 4.95 17.09
N ILE A 570 4.93 4.78 15.83
CA ILE A 570 5.78 5.13 14.68
C ILE A 570 5.96 6.65 14.61
N PHE A 571 4.90 7.41 14.88
CA PHE A 571 4.96 8.87 14.93
C PHE A 571 5.89 9.37 16.04
N ALA A 572 5.79 8.80 17.25
CA ALA A 572 6.66 9.11 18.37
C ALA A 572 8.12 8.75 18.07
N ALA A 573 8.39 7.57 17.52
CA ALA A 573 9.74 7.14 17.14
C ALA A 573 10.37 8.08 16.11
N ARG A 574 9.60 8.54 15.11
CA ARG A 574 10.08 9.51 14.11
C ARG A 574 10.35 10.89 14.71
N ARG A 575 9.52 11.36 15.64
CA ARG A 575 9.76 12.64 16.33
C ARG A 575 11.02 12.56 17.18
N LEU A 576 11.20 11.47 17.91
CA LEU A 576 12.39 11.24 18.72
C LEU A 576 13.65 11.13 17.86
N LEU A 577 13.59 10.40 16.75
CA LEU A 577 14.69 10.31 15.77
C LEU A 577 15.10 11.68 15.25
N ASN A 578 14.13 12.50 14.82
CA ASN A 578 14.43 13.83 14.29
C ASN A 578 14.99 14.76 15.37
N ALA A 579 14.54 14.66 16.62
CA ALA A 579 15.07 15.43 17.73
C ALA A 579 16.55 15.08 17.99
N ALA A 580 16.86 13.78 18.11
CA ALA A 580 18.23 13.30 18.30
C ALA A 580 19.15 13.72 17.14
N LEU A 581 18.70 13.53 15.90
CA LEU A 581 19.47 13.92 14.72
C LEU A 581 19.70 15.43 14.59
N ASN A 582 18.79 16.26 15.09
CA ASN A 582 18.98 17.71 15.08
C ASN A 582 20.09 18.13 16.05
N VAL A 583 20.13 17.55 17.25
CA VAL A 583 21.19 17.80 18.23
C VAL A 583 22.53 17.21 17.75
N ALA A 584 22.52 15.97 17.27
CA ALA A 584 23.70 15.27 16.75
C ALA A 584 24.42 16.02 15.61
N ARG A 585 23.68 16.82 14.83
CA ARG A 585 24.22 17.59 13.69
C ARG A 585 24.68 18.99 14.06
N ASP A 586 24.32 19.48 15.24
CA ASP A 586 24.66 20.82 15.70
C ASP A 586 25.99 20.79 16.47
N PRO A 587 27.07 21.37 15.92
CA PRO A 587 28.38 21.40 16.57
C PRO A 587 28.42 22.29 17.82
N SER A 588 27.37 23.07 18.07
CA SER A 588 27.24 23.99 19.20
C SER A 588 26.09 23.63 20.15
N ALA A 589 25.44 22.48 19.94
CA ALA A 589 24.38 22.04 20.84
C ALA A 589 24.94 21.56 22.18
N GLU A 590 24.23 21.90 23.25
CA GLU A 590 24.41 21.26 24.55
C GLU A 590 23.85 19.83 24.44
N SER A 591 24.64 18.84 24.86
CA SER A 591 24.27 17.43 24.78
C SER A 591 24.71 16.65 26.03
N PRO A 592 24.03 15.56 26.40
CA PRO A 592 24.47 14.66 27.45
C PRO A 592 25.91 14.15 27.26
N TYR A 593 26.32 13.89 26.00
CA TYR A 593 27.69 13.48 25.70
C TYR A 593 28.71 14.57 26.01
N MET A 594 28.43 15.81 25.60
CA MET A 594 29.26 16.97 25.93
C MET A 594 29.41 17.15 27.44
N GLU A 595 28.31 17.08 28.19
CA GLU A 595 28.32 17.22 29.66
C GLU A 595 29.26 16.18 30.31
N ARG A 596 29.13 14.91 29.91
CA ARG A 596 30.00 13.84 30.43
C ARG A 596 31.44 13.94 29.97
N ALA A 597 31.68 14.34 28.73
CA ALA A 597 33.03 14.55 28.22
C ALA A 597 33.76 15.63 29.04
N ILE A 598 33.06 16.70 29.41
CA ILE A 598 33.58 17.76 30.27
C ILE A 598 33.86 17.24 31.69
N ASP A 599 32.96 16.44 32.26
CA ASP A 599 33.16 15.81 33.58
C ASP A 599 34.40 14.91 33.62
N GLU A 600 34.71 14.25 32.50
CA GLU A 600 35.91 13.42 32.30
C GLU A 600 37.16 14.25 31.90
N GLY A 601 37.03 15.58 31.80
CA GLY A 601 38.12 16.51 31.53
C GLY A 601 38.47 16.71 30.05
N LEU A 602 37.60 16.31 29.14
CA LEU A 602 37.75 16.48 27.69
C LEU A 602 37.04 17.76 27.21
N PRO A 603 37.72 18.65 26.46
CA PRO A 603 37.13 19.89 25.96
C PRO A 603 36.35 19.65 24.66
N ILE A 604 35.24 18.92 24.75
CA ILE A 604 34.35 18.62 23.63
C ILE A 604 33.10 19.51 23.73
N GLU A 605 32.58 19.96 22.58
CA GLU A 605 31.35 20.77 22.46
C GLU A 605 30.51 20.23 21.30
N GLY A 606 29.18 20.32 21.41
CA GLY A 606 28.24 19.89 20.37
C GLY A 606 27.59 18.52 20.63
N GLY A 607 26.73 18.11 19.68
CA GLY A 607 26.19 16.75 19.64
C GLY A 607 27.19 15.71 19.11
N LYS A 608 26.93 14.44 19.43
CA LYS A 608 27.70 13.29 18.92
C LYS A 608 27.03 12.74 17.66
N MET A 609 27.73 12.77 16.53
CA MET A 609 27.23 12.20 15.27
C MET A 609 27.43 10.68 15.29
N ASP A 610 26.34 9.92 15.37
CA ASP A 610 26.36 8.47 15.44
C ASP A 610 25.18 7.82 14.69
N ASP A 611 25.17 6.49 14.61
CA ASP A 611 24.00 5.73 14.19
C ASP A 611 22.88 5.85 15.23
N VAL A 612 21.68 6.25 14.78
CA VAL A 612 20.55 6.54 15.68
C VAL A 612 19.44 5.52 15.48
N SER A 613 19.27 4.65 16.48
CA SER A 613 18.30 3.55 16.46
C SER A 613 17.29 3.65 17.60
N ILE A 614 16.00 3.51 17.25
CA ILE A 614 14.87 3.63 18.19
C ILE A 614 13.84 2.55 17.88
N VAL A 615 13.42 1.82 18.92
CA VAL A 615 12.28 0.90 18.88
C VAL A 615 11.33 1.24 20.03
N LEU A 616 10.06 1.45 19.70
CA LEU A 616 8.99 1.70 20.67
C LEU A 616 7.98 0.57 20.62
N ALA A 617 7.62 0.02 21.77
CA ALA A 617 6.57 -0.98 21.93
C ALA A 617 5.53 -0.51 22.94
N LEU A 618 4.26 -0.84 22.68
CA LEU A 618 3.12 -0.48 23.52
C LEU A 618 2.54 -1.76 24.14
N CYS A 619 2.44 -1.81 25.47
CA CYS A 619 1.80 -2.91 26.16
C CYS A 619 0.28 -2.79 26.03
N LYS A 620 -0.38 -3.80 25.45
CA LYS A 620 -1.85 -3.83 25.29
C LYS A 620 -2.41 -5.19 25.70
N THR A 621 -3.65 -5.20 26.17
CA THR A 621 -4.38 -6.45 26.37
C THR A 621 -4.78 -7.04 25.00
N ARG A 622 -4.62 -8.35 24.83
CA ARG A 622 -5.13 -9.05 23.64
C ARG A 622 -6.65 -9.25 23.83
N ASN A 623 -7.47 -8.49 23.11
CA ASN A 623 -8.90 -8.77 22.98
C ASN A 623 -9.07 -10.02 22.09
N THR A 624 -9.25 -11.18 22.71
CA THR A 624 -9.56 -12.46 22.05
C THR A 624 -10.98 -12.49 21.49
#